data_AF-A0AAN9AIK4-F1
#
_entry.id   AF-A0AAN9AIK4-F1
#
_cell.length_a   1.000
_cell.length_b   1.000
_cell.length_c   1.000
_cell.angle_alpha   90.00
_cell.angle_beta   90.00
_cell.angle_gamma   90.00
#
_symmetry.space_group_name_H-M   'P 1'
#
loop_
_entity.id
_entity.type
_entity.pdbx_description
1 polymer ?
#
loop_
_entity_poly.entity_id
_entity_poly.type
_entity_poly.pdbx_seq_one_letter_code
_entity_poly.pdbx_strand_id
1 'polypeptide(L)'
;MSLTDVMDEVDYGRHNFNENEALTHHPLWMTESHFRYNLERSEGGQLGIQKDAEGEPICSPRLLKELVMQRVVVRPSRMKKLDGFDIPSDLYPSLLTEAIMQRSLQTVSYLVSNWPNTDLDVYSVLPPEDFGTCQQLTTPFESPQPGGLTLLDSFMVGLLNHKSHSKLKNINFSGFKHDRKLSRELARLPILWMKPSQRQGKYLHRLVSQTMGVSEEKMERYVNRINEIYANFDHYVKHGREIGPITIMFNCKLTLDDVPIGLALQSESPFRYICHRVWTEPISDVDVPLTTITEILDPMNITHLQVEDPDLCSDTSRWNTLLETIHRLPSLRALSLPNTVHVNLHANAAHELAQTVKSLPGLRRLNLGSCNLKDSLGQLLQNLNGEVNYLSLSDCRLSKGDVEALLEWPKLSQLQELNLSRNNLQNMVPEVVGLIGKMADSVVCFSSSFSSFTPVAIQQVVSKCRECKHLKILGIQSFVPPAVDELKGILDDCANIPTLQRCILLPEAYAFPGSQISQRTTNREEFGQLCTDTLRQLGRADVEVE
;
A
#
# COMPACT_ATOMS: atom_id res chain seq x y z
N MET A 1 -15.31 5.60 -2.73
CA MET A 1 -14.12 5.02 -2.08
C MET A 1 -14.38 3.53 -1.95
N SER A 2 -13.41 2.66 -2.27
CA SER A 2 -13.55 1.24 -1.90
C SER A 2 -13.44 1.14 -0.38
N LEU A 3 -14.21 0.23 0.23
CA LEU A 3 -14.23 0.08 1.69
C LEU A 3 -12.90 -0.48 2.19
N THR A 4 -12.30 -1.36 1.40
CA THR A 4 -10.89 -1.76 1.51
C THR A 4 -10.19 -1.65 0.14
N ASP A 5 -8.87 -1.45 0.12
CA ASP A 5 -8.08 -1.52 -1.12
C ASP A 5 -8.01 -2.98 -1.58
N VAL A 6 -8.31 -3.27 -2.86
CA VAL A 6 -8.21 -4.60 -3.49
C VAL A 6 -6.81 -5.22 -3.35
N MET A 7 -5.80 -4.39 -3.17
CA MET A 7 -4.42 -4.80 -3.01
C MET A 7 -4.11 -5.23 -1.58
N ASP A 8 -4.98 -4.98 -0.59
CA ASP A 8 -4.76 -5.41 0.79
C ASP A 8 -5.19 -6.84 1.07
N GLU A 9 -4.47 -7.51 1.96
CA GLU A 9 -4.90 -8.81 2.46
C GLU A 9 -5.63 -8.53 3.78
N VAL A 10 -6.95 -8.63 3.76
CA VAL A 10 -7.80 -8.33 4.91
C VAL A 10 -8.32 -9.65 5.48
N ASP A 11 -7.91 -9.98 6.70
CA ASP A 11 -8.57 -11.02 7.49
C ASP A 11 -9.82 -10.42 8.14
N TYR A 12 -10.94 -10.45 7.42
CA TYR A 12 -12.21 -9.88 7.87
C TYR A 12 -12.70 -10.45 9.21
N GLY A 13 -12.26 -11.65 9.60
CA GLY A 13 -12.62 -12.25 10.89
C GLY A 13 -11.93 -11.57 12.07
N ARG A 14 -10.65 -11.21 11.91
CA ARG A 14 -9.81 -10.63 12.98
C ARG A 14 -9.69 -9.12 12.90
N HIS A 15 -9.86 -8.54 11.73
CA HIS A 15 -9.63 -7.11 11.52
C HIS A 15 -10.68 -6.26 12.25
N ASN A 16 -10.21 -5.29 13.03
CA ASN A 16 -11.00 -4.29 13.70
C ASN A 16 -10.92 -2.98 12.91
N PHE A 17 -11.99 -2.62 12.22
CA PHE A 17 -11.99 -1.44 11.35
C PHE A 17 -12.01 -0.12 12.14
N ASN A 18 -12.28 -0.14 13.45
CA ASN A 18 -12.20 1.05 14.30
C ASN A 18 -10.79 1.35 14.80
N GLU A 19 -9.87 0.39 14.71
CA GLU A 19 -8.49 0.61 15.12
C GLU A 19 -7.73 1.32 13.99
N ASN A 20 -7.28 2.53 14.28
CA ASN A 20 -6.27 3.17 13.46
C ASN A 20 -4.89 2.68 13.95
N GLU A 21 -4.29 1.72 13.24
CA GLU A 21 -2.96 1.17 13.55
C GLU A 21 -1.88 2.28 13.69
N ALA A 22 -2.08 3.46 13.09
CA ALA A 22 -1.16 4.59 13.23
C ALA A 22 -1.32 5.38 14.56
N LEU A 23 -2.44 5.23 15.27
CA LEU A 23 -2.75 5.99 16.50
C LEU A 23 -2.45 5.21 17.79
N THR A 24 -2.12 3.91 17.71
CA THR A 24 -1.78 3.08 18.88
C THR A 24 -0.36 3.26 19.42
N HIS A 25 0.42 4.19 18.85
CA HIS A 25 1.83 4.33 19.20
C HIS A 25 2.14 5.70 19.81
N HIS A 26 2.56 5.68 21.07
CA HIS A 26 2.95 6.88 21.83
C HIS A 26 4.23 7.50 21.24
N PRO A 27 4.25 8.82 20.94
CA PRO A 27 5.50 9.50 20.66
C PRO A 27 6.22 9.84 21.97
N LEU A 28 7.43 9.29 22.19
CA LEU A 28 8.33 9.76 23.25
C LEU A 28 9.34 10.74 22.67
N TRP A 29 9.00 12.03 22.73
CA TRP A 29 9.96 13.12 22.56
C TRP A 29 10.81 13.21 23.82
N MET A 30 11.87 12.41 23.90
CA MET A 30 12.89 12.57 24.94
C MET A 30 14.12 13.23 24.36
N THR A 31 14.47 14.39 24.90
CA THR A 31 15.72 15.12 24.64
C THR A 31 16.91 14.46 25.34
N GLU A 32 18.14 14.74 24.89
CA GLU A 32 19.42 14.17 25.39
C GLU A 32 19.56 14.21 26.94
N SER A 33 18.85 15.12 27.60
CA SER A 33 18.74 15.26 29.06
C SER A 33 18.07 14.09 29.78
N HIS A 34 17.28 13.24 29.11
CA HIS A 34 16.57 12.08 29.72
C HIS A 34 17.36 10.75 29.65
N PHE A 35 18.59 10.77 29.11
CA PHE A 35 19.36 9.56 28.75
C PHE A 35 20.56 9.27 29.65
N ARG A 36 20.69 9.94 30.79
CA ARG A 36 21.80 9.70 31.71
C ARG A 36 21.29 8.99 32.96
N TYR A 37 21.73 7.75 33.18
CA TYR A 37 21.93 7.30 34.55
C TYR A 37 23.01 8.21 35.12
N ASN A 38 22.59 9.20 35.89
CA ASN A 38 23.53 10.10 36.55
C ASN A 38 24.12 9.34 37.73
N LEU A 39 25.09 8.48 37.43
CA LEU A 39 25.91 7.84 38.45
C LEU A 39 26.94 8.87 38.89
N GLU A 40 26.79 9.40 40.10
CA GLU A 40 27.77 10.30 40.70
C GLU A 40 28.85 9.48 41.39
N ARG A 41 30.11 9.80 41.13
CA ARG A 41 31.22 9.20 41.85
C ARG A 41 31.59 10.12 43.01
N SER A 42 31.43 9.64 44.23
CA SER A 42 31.83 10.40 45.42
C SER A 42 33.34 10.65 45.42
N GLU A 43 33.81 11.62 46.22
CA GLU A 43 35.25 11.90 46.38
C GLU A 43 36.05 10.67 46.88
N GLY A 44 35.38 9.71 47.53
CA GLY A 44 35.95 8.41 47.93
C GLY A 44 35.90 7.32 46.85
N GLY A 45 35.45 7.64 45.64
CA GLY A 45 35.42 6.73 44.50
C GLY A 45 34.21 5.80 44.41
N GLN A 46 33.24 5.88 45.33
CA GLN A 46 32.01 5.09 45.31
C GLN A 46 31.00 5.66 44.31
N LEU A 47 30.33 4.79 43.56
CA LEU A 47 29.26 5.17 42.62
C LEU A 47 27.92 5.25 43.37
N GLY A 48 27.29 6.42 43.34
CA GLY A 48 25.93 6.69 43.83
C GLY A 48 24.99 7.07 42.69
N ILE A 49 23.68 7.07 42.94
CA ILE A 49 22.65 7.41 41.94
C ILE A 49 22.18 8.84 42.21
N GLN A 50 22.16 9.69 41.19
CA GLN A 50 21.61 11.04 41.29
C GLN A 50 20.11 10.97 41.53
N LYS A 51 19.63 11.84 42.42
CA LYS A 51 18.24 11.91 42.83
C LYS A 51 17.64 13.27 42.45
N ASP A 52 16.33 13.31 42.21
CA ASP A 52 15.59 14.56 42.00
C ASP A 52 15.42 15.35 43.31
N ALA A 53 14.67 16.46 43.25
CA ALA A 53 14.45 17.34 44.40
C ALA A 53 13.67 16.64 45.54
N GLU A 54 12.93 15.59 45.20
CA GLU A 54 12.13 14.75 46.08
C GLU A 54 12.93 13.56 46.64
N GLY A 55 14.16 13.33 46.17
CA GLY A 55 15.05 12.27 46.64
C GLY A 55 14.89 10.94 45.90
N GLU A 56 14.12 10.93 44.81
CA GLU A 56 13.88 9.76 43.96
C GLU A 56 14.98 9.59 42.91
N PRO A 57 15.42 8.36 42.60
CA PRO A 57 16.48 8.12 41.63
C PRO A 57 16.10 8.62 40.22
N ILE A 58 16.93 9.48 39.64
CA ILE A 58 16.80 9.90 38.24
C ILE A 58 17.23 8.71 37.36
N CYS A 59 16.26 7.91 36.92
CA CYS A 59 16.48 6.77 36.04
C CYS A 59 16.24 7.15 34.58
N SER A 60 17.08 6.63 33.66
CA SER A 60 16.69 6.63 32.26
C SER A 60 15.51 5.66 32.08
N PRO A 61 14.47 6.03 31.32
CA PRO A 61 13.39 5.10 30.98
C PRO A 61 13.85 3.98 30.03
N ARG A 62 15.07 4.08 29.48
CA ARG A 62 15.67 3.08 28.60
C ARG A 62 16.53 2.08 29.37
N LEU A 63 16.50 0.82 28.94
CA LEU A 63 17.32 -0.24 29.54
C LEU A 63 18.81 0.01 29.29
N LEU A 64 19.69 -0.44 30.19
CA LEU A 64 21.15 -0.27 30.03
C LEU A 64 21.67 -0.78 28.68
N LYS A 65 21.14 -1.90 28.18
CA LYS A 65 21.48 -2.44 26.85
C LYS A 65 21.22 -1.44 25.72
N GLU A 66 20.13 -0.68 25.80
CA GLU A 66 19.74 0.32 24.81
C GLU A 66 20.65 1.54 24.84
N LEU A 67 21.03 1.99 26.04
CA LEU A 67 22.00 3.09 26.18
C LEU A 67 23.39 2.72 25.66
N VAL A 68 23.80 1.45 25.80
CA VAL A 68 25.05 0.96 25.22
C VAL A 68 24.95 0.95 23.69
N MET A 69 23.87 0.41 23.13
CA MET A 69 23.63 0.41 21.68
C MET A 69 23.64 1.84 21.12
N GLN A 70 22.93 2.78 21.77
CA GLN A 70 22.92 4.19 21.40
C GLN A 70 24.34 4.77 21.33
N ARG A 71 25.16 4.56 22.38
CA ARG A 71 26.54 5.07 22.44
C ARG A 71 27.47 4.48 21.38
N VAL A 72 27.17 3.26 20.94
CA VAL A 72 27.87 2.59 19.86
C VAL A 72 27.46 3.18 18.52
N VAL A 73 26.15 3.35 18.29
CA VAL A 73 25.53 3.83 17.05
C VAL A 73 25.77 5.31 16.74
N VAL A 74 25.75 6.18 17.76
CA VAL A 74 25.91 7.65 17.63
C VAL A 74 27.28 8.05 17.10
N ARG A 75 28.28 7.14 17.17
CA ARG A 75 29.62 7.41 16.64
C ARG A 75 29.96 6.38 15.55
N PRO A 76 29.68 6.67 14.26
CA PRO A 76 29.99 5.77 13.15
C PRO A 76 31.45 5.30 13.10
N SER A 77 32.39 6.13 13.58
CA SER A 77 33.80 5.78 13.70
C SER A 77 34.10 4.67 14.72
N ARG A 78 33.26 4.49 15.75
CA ARG A 78 33.36 3.35 16.68
C ARG A 78 32.86 2.08 16.03
N MET A 79 31.73 2.15 15.33
CA MET A 79 31.19 1.01 14.58
C MET A 79 32.18 0.48 13.54
N LYS A 80 32.86 1.37 12.81
CA LYS A 80 33.90 0.98 11.83
C LYS A 80 35.16 0.38 12.44
N LYS A 81 35.38 0.52 13.76
CA LYS A 81 36.51 -0.07 14.49
C LYS A 81 36.19 -1.43 15.11
N LEU A 82 34.89 -1.75 15.23
CA LEU A 82 34.44 -3.09 15.57
C LEU A 82 34.45 -3.85 14.24
N ASP A 83 35.38 -4.78 14.08
CA ASP A 83 35.39 -5.61 12.88
C ASP A 83 34.08 -6.41 12.84
N GLY A 84 33.56 -6.74 11.65
CA GLY A 84 32.27 -7.42 11.51
C GLY A 84 32.18 -8.79 12.23
N PHE A 85 33.30 -9.31 12.71
CA PHE A 85 33.39 -10.55 13.51
C PHE A 85 33.30 -10.30 15.04
N ASP A 86 33.46 -9.06 15.49
CA ASP A 86 33.44 -8.70 16.91
C ASP A 86 32.02 -8.47 17.46
N ILE A 87 31.05 -8.26 16.56
CA ILE A 87 29.66 -8.01 16.92
C ILE A 87 28.86 -9.31 16.76
N PRO A 88 28.27 -9.85 17.85
CA PRO A 88 27.35 -10.97 17.78
C PRO A 88 26.22 -10.73 16.77
N SER A 89 25.92 -11.73 15.94
CA SER A 89 24.98 -11.61 14.82
C SER A 89 23.55 -11.27 15.25
N ASP A 90 23.17 -11.67 16.45
CA ASP A 90 21.88 -11.39 17.09
C ASP A 90 21.72 -9.93 17.53
N LEU A 91 22.80 -9.17 17.68
CA LEU A 91 22.74 -7.75 18.01
C LEU A 91 22.50 -6.85 16.79
N TYR A 92 22.74 -7.33 15.57
CA TYR A 92 22.63 -6.52 14.36
C TYR A 92 21.23 -5.93 14.14
N PRO A 93 20.11 -6.69 14.31
CA PRO A 93 18.76 -6.13 14.23
C PRO A 93 18.55 -4.97 15.22
N SER A 94 18.88 -5.16 16.49
CA SER A 94 18.70 -4.12 17.51
C SER A 94 19.61 -2.90 17.29
N LEU A 95 20.84 -3.10 16.82
CA LEU A 95 21.74 -2.02 16.43
C LEU A 95 21.22 -1.25 15.22
N LEU A 96 20.60 -1.93 14.27
CA LEU A 96 20.00 -1.30 13.09
C LEU A 96 18.76 -0.50 13.49
N THR A 97 17.88 -1.04 14.32
CA THR A 97 16.74 -0.31 14.91
C THR A 97 17.20 0.94 15.65
N GLU A 98 18.21 0.83 16.51
CA GLU A 98 18.77 1.98 17.20
C GLU A 98 19.38 3.00 16.23
N ALA A 99 20.07 2.55 15.17
CA ALA A 99 20.63 3.44 14.14
C ALA A 99 19.57 4.21 13.37
N ILE A 100 18.44 3.56 13.08
CA ILE A 100 17.28 4.20 12.44
C ILE A 100 16.66 5.23 13.38
N MET A 101 16.39 4.85 14.63
CA MET A 101 15.79 5.72 15.64
C MET A 101 16.66 6.97 15.91
N GLN A 102 17.98 6.81 15.95
CA GLN A 102 18.94 7.92 16.12
C GLN A 102 19.22 8.68 14.81
N ARG A 103 18.58 8.31 13.69
CA ARG A 103 18.82 8.87 12.35
C ARG A 103 20.29 8.84 11.92
N SER A 104 21.03 7.82 12.40
CA SER A 104 22.45 7.62 12.13
C SER A 104 22.65 6.90 10.80
N LEU A 105 22.40 7.62 9.70
CA LEU A 105 22.41 7.12 8.32
C LEU A 105 23.70 6.37 7.92
N GLN A 106 24.85 6.87 8.37
CA GLN A 106 26.14 6.22 8.12
C GLN A 106 26.25 4.86 8.81
N THR A 107 25.70 4.74 10.01
CA THR A 107 25.68 3.48 10.76
C THR A 107 24.69 2.49 10.16
N VAL A 108 23.53 2.96 9.68
CA VAL A 108 22.58 2.12 8.91
C VAL A 108 23.28 1.50 7.70
N SER A 109 23.91 2.33 6.88
CA SER A 109 24.67 1.87 5.71
C SER A 109 25.80 0.89 6.07
N TYR A 110 26.53 1.16 7.16
CA TYR A 110 27.56 0.24 7.65
C TYR A 110 26.99 -1.13 8.03
N LEU A 111 25.91 -1.16 8.82
CA LEU A 111 25.28 -2.40 9.29
C LEU A 111 24.74 -3.24 8.13
N VAL A 112 24.06 -2.60 7.16
CA VAL A 112 23.55 -3.28 5.95
C VAL A 112 24.70 -3.88 5.13
N SER A 113 25.79 -3.13 4.95
CA SER A 113 26.95 -3.62 4.17
C SER A 113 27.69 -4.80 4.83
N ASN A 114 27.57 -4.97 6.16
CA ASN A 114 28.21 -6.01 6.97
C ASN A 114 27.22 -7.00 7.57
N TRP A 115 26.00 -7.09 7.03
CA TRP A 115 24.92 -7.86 7.63
C TRP A 115 25.27 -9.36 7.77
N PRO A 116 25.10 -9.96 8.96
CA PRO A 116 25.62 -11.29 9.27
C PRO A 116 24.70 -12.44 8.85
N ASN A 117 23.45 -12.13 8.51
CA ASN A 117 22.41 -13.10 8.15
C ASN A 117 22.09 -13.05 6.66
N THR A 118 21.41 -14.06 6.15
CA THR A 118 20.99 -14.12 4.74
C THR A 118 19.86 -13.15 4.43
N ASP A 119 18.98 -12.93 5.40
CA ASP A 119 17.75 -12.18 5.22
C ASP A 119 17.74 -10.92 6.09
N LEU A 120 17.18 -9.84 5.55
CA LEU A 120 16.88 -8.61 6.26
C LEU A 120 15.47 -8.16 5.89
N ASP A 121 14.53 -8.29 6.84
CA ASP A 121 13.23 -7.64 6.73
C ASP A 121 13.32 -6.23 7.31
N VAL A 122 13.25 -5.23 6.42
CA VAL A 122 13.41 -3.82 6.80
C VAL A 122 12.28 -3.36 7.69
N TYR A 123 11.07 -3.88 7.50
CA TYR A 123 9.92 -3.51 8.34
C TYR A 123 10.11 -4.00 9.79
N SER A 124 10.70 -5.18 9.98
CA SER A 124 10.94 -5.78 11.30
C SER A 124 11.95 -5.04 12.18
N VAL A 125 12.82 -4.22 11.57
CA VAL A 125 13.86 -3.47 12.28
C VAL A 125 13.50 -2.00 12.47
N LEU A 126 12.32 -1.57 12.01
CA LEU A 126 11.86 -0.21 12.27
C LEU A 126 11.51 0.01 13.74
N PRO A 127 11.78 1.22 14.27
CA PRO A 127 11.28 1.59 15.57
C PRO A 127 9.73 1.59 15.57
N PRO A 128 9.07 1.13 16.64
CA PRO A 128 7.61 1.21 16.76
C PRO A 128 7.03 2.61 16.57
N GLU A 129 7.79 3.64 16.94
CA GLU A 129 7.44 5.07 16.83
C GLU A 129 7.32 5.56 15.39
N ASP A 130 7.85 4.77 14.46
CA ASP A 130 8.13 5.13 13.09
C ASP A 130 7.07 4.47 12.16
N PHE A 131 6.28 3.52 12.67
CA PHE A 131 5.12 2.94 12.00
C PHE A 131 3.97 3.97 11.87
N GLY A 132 3.34 4.02 10.70
CA GLY A 132 2.16 4.86 10.44
C GLY A 132 2.41 6.13 9.63
N THR A 133 3.67 6.50 9.34
CA THR A 133 3.97 7.62 8.45
C THR A 133 4.01 7.19 6.97
N CYS A 134 3.22 7.84 6.12
CA CYS A 134 3.31 7.67 4.67
C CYS A 134 4.69 8.15 4.18
N GLN A 135 5.41 7.32 3.40
CA GLN A 135 6.72 7.64 2.79
C GLN A 135 7.91 7.66 3.77
N GLN A 136 7.87 6.85 4.82
CA GLN A 136 8.91 6.79 5.86
C GLN A 136 10.33 6.58 5.33
N LEU A 137 10.54 5.74 4.31
CA LEU A 137 11.88 5.43 3.82
C LEU A 137 12.42 6.51 2.89
N THR A 138 11.54 7.19 2.14
CA THR A 138 11.91 8.09 1.03
C THR A 138 11.75 9.57 1.35
N THR A 139 11.38 9.90 2.60
CA THR A 139 11.30 11.28 3.07
C THR A 139 12.64 11.68 3.73
N PRO A 140 13.23 12.83 3.38
CA PRO A 140 14.45 13.33 4.02
C PRO A 140 14.26 13.64 5.51
N PHE A 141 15.28 13.41 6.32
CA PHE A 141 15.21 13.61 7.77
C PHE A 141 15.33 15.07 8.26
N GLU A 142 15.87 15.99 7.44
CA GLU A 142 16.10 17.41 7.81
C GLU A 142 15.62 18.36 6.70
N SER A 143 14.75 19.33 7.07
CA SER A 143 14.36 20.60 6.39
C SER A 143 14.04 20.59 4.87
N PRO A 144 13.10 21.41 4.34
CA PRO A 144 12.65 21.35 2.94
C PRO A 144 13.67 21.92 1.92
N GLN A 145 14.97 21.73 2.13
CA GLN A 145 15.97 21.95 1.09
C GLN A 145 16.07 20.71 0.19
N PRO A 146 16.07 20.88 -1.14
CA PRO A 146 16.27 19.77 -2.07
C PRO A 146 17.68 19.18 -1.86
N GLY A 147 17.77 17.90 -1.49
CA GLY A 147 19.04 17.16 -1.38
C GLY A 147 19.31 16.45 -0.04
N GLY A 148 18.39 16.47 0.92
CA GLY A 148 18.54 15.74 2.18
C GLY A 148 18.54 14.21 1.97
N LEU A 149 19.43 13.50 2.67
CA LEU A 149 19.53 12.04 2.64
C LEU A 149 18.29 11.41 3.29
N THR A 150 17.78 10.37 2.65
CA THR A 150 16.68 9.56 3.16
C THR A 150 17.19 8.31 3.89
N LEU A 151 16.30 7.64 4.61
CA LEU A 151 16.63 6.34 5.20
C LEU A 151 16.94 5.32 4.10
N LEU A 152 16.17 5.34 3.02
CA LEU A 152 16.35 4.44 1.88
C LEU A 152 17.73 4.61 1.23
N ASP A 153 18.21 5.86 1.09
CA ASP A 153 19.55 6.11 0.55
C ASP A 153 20.63 5.39 1.37
N SER A 154 20.45 5.31 2.69
CA SER A 154 21.40 4.62 3.58
C SER A 154 21.39 3.11 3.36
N PHE A 155 20.22 2.52 3.18
CA PHE A 155 20.08 1.11 2.79
C PHE A 155 20.72 0.86 1.42
N MET A 156 20.39 1.68 0.42
CA MET A 156 20.94 1.57 -0.94
C MET A 156 22.46 1.69 -0.95
N VAL A 157 23.03 2.68 -0.25
CA VAL A 157 24.50 2.83 -0.13
C VAL A 157 25.10 1.62 0.59
N GLY A 158 24.41 1.04 1.59
CA GLY A 158 24.85 -0.18 2.26
C GLY A 158 24.92 -1.38 1.31
N LEU A 159 23.90 -1.56 0.47
CA LEU A 159 23.85 -2.58 -0.58
C LEU A 159 24.93 -2.37 -1.64
N LEU A 160 25.09 -1.14 -2.12
CA LEU A 160 26.12 -0.78 -3.09
C LEU A 160 27.55 -0.92 -2.55
N ASN A 161 27.72 -0.86 -1.22
CA ASN A 161 28.99 -1.06 -0.51
C ASN A 161 29.14 -2.45 0.12
N HIS A 162 28.30 -3.42 -0.29
CA HIS A 162 28.27 -4.77 0.24
C HIS A 162 29.67 -5.38 0.39
N LYS A 163 29.93 -5.96 1.56
CA LYS A 163 31.24 -6.56 1.91
C LYS A 163 31.26 -8.04 1.56
N SER A 164 32.44 -8.55 1.22
CA SER A 164 32.62 -9.95 0.83
C SER A 164 32.31 -10.95 1.94
N HIS A 165 32.40 -10.54 3.21
CA HIS A 165 32.03 -11.35 4.37
C HIS A 165 30.56 -11.21 4.79
N SER A 166 29.82 -10.26 4.20
CA SER A 166 28.38 -10.14 4.45
C SER A 166 27.64 -11.35 3.91
N LYS A 167 26.68 -11.86 4.67
CA LYS A 167 25.86 -13.00 4.25
C LYS A 167 24.55 -12.57 3.58
N LEU A 168 24.26 -11.28 3.54
CA LEU A 168 23.00 -10.75 3.01
C LEU A 168 22.80 -11.18 1.55
N LYS A 169 21.68 -11.86 1.31
CA LYS A 169 21.18 -12.24 -0.01
C LYS A 169 19.78 -11.74 -0.27
N ASN A 170 18.95 -11.58 0.75
CA ASN A 170 17.57 -11.15 0.57
C ASN A 170 17.29 -9.94 1.46
N ILE A 171 16.72 -8.89 0.88
CA ILE A 171 16.24 -7.72 1.62
C ILE A 171 14.79 -7.46 1.27
N ASN A 172 13.94 -7.34 2.29
CA ASN A 172 12.50 -7.18 2.14
C ASN A 172 12.03 -5.77 2.53
N PHE A 173 11.40 -5.09 1.57
CA PHE A 173 10.76 -3.78 1.69
C PHE A 173 9.23 -3.85 1.46
N SER A 174 8.61 -5.03 1.44
CA SER A 174 7.18 -5.20 1.14
C SER A 174 6.23 -4.59 2.19
N GLY A 175 6.71 -4.33 3.41
CA GLY A 175 5.93 -3.70 4.49
C GLY A 175 5.53 -2.24 4.20
N PHE A 176 6.17 -1.58 3.24
CA PHE A 176 6.01 -0.13 2.98
C PHE A 176 5.00 0.17 1.87
N LYS A 177 3.75 -0.31 2.01
CA LYS A 177 2.71 -0.26 0.97
C LYS A 177 2.39 1.17 0.47
N HIS A 178 2.42 2.15 1.37
CA HIS A 178 2.04 3.53 1.08
C HIS A 178 3.20 4.43 0.63
N ASP A 179 4.44 3.93 0.64
CA ASP A 179 5.58 4.69 0.11
C ASP A 179 5.53 4.69 -1.43
N ARG A 180 5.23 5.85 -2.02
CA ARG A 180 5.05 6.00 -3.47
C ARG A 180 6.37 6.05 -4.23
N LYS A 181 7.47 6.42 -3.58
CA LYS A 181 8.78 6.60 -4.25
C LYS A 181 9.66 5.36 -4.13
N LEU A 182 9.36 4.46 -3.19
CA LEU A 182 10.16 3.28 -2.90
C LEU A 182 10.50 2.44 -4.15
N SER A 183 9.50 2.12 -4.99
CA SER A 183 9.72 1.34 -6.22
C SER A 183 10.71 2.03 -7.17
N ARG A 184 10.59 3.35 -7.29
CA ARG A 184 11.46 4.18 -8.13
C ARG A 184 12.90 4.17 -7.65
N GLU A 185 13.11 4.43 -6.36
CA GLU A 185 14.46 4.50 -5.81
C GLU A 185 15.15 3.13 -5.81
N LEU A 186 14.45 2.05 -5.46
CA LEU A 186 15.01 0.69 -5.51
C LEU A 186 15.35 0.24 -6.94
N ALA A 187 14.55 0.63 -7.94
CA ALA A 187 14.82 0.31 -9.33
C ALA A 187 16.07 1.02 -9.89
N ARG A 188 16.61 2.04 -9.20
CA ARG A 188 17.85 2.73 -9.61
C ARG A 188 19.13 2.00 -9.20
N LEU A 189 19.05 1.01 -8.31
CA LEU A 189 20.24 0.27 -7.86
C LEU A 189 21.10 -0.32 -9.00
N PRO A 190 20.56 -0.86 -10.11
CA PRO A 190 21.36 -1.40 -11.20
C PRO A 190 22.22 -0.33 -11.88
N ILE A 191 21.64 0.84 -12.20
CA ILE A 191 22.39 1.95 -12.81
C ILE A 191 23.37 2.60 -11.82
N LEU A 192 23.02 2.67 -10.54
CA LEU A 192 23.93 3.20 -9.51
C LEU A 192 25.11 2.26 -9.24
N TRP A 193 24.93 0.94 -9.40
CA TRP A 193 26.02 -0.02 -9.34
C TRP A 193 27.01 0.15 -10.49
N MET A 194 26.55 0.51 -11.69
CA MET A 194 27.44 0.74 -12.83
C MET A 194 28.43 1.87 -12.55
N LYS A 195 29.63 1.77 -13.14
CA LYS A 195 30.60 2.87 -13.07
C LYS A 195 30.04 4.08 -13.82
N PRO A 196 30.24 5.32 -13.34
CA PRO A 196 29.75 6.52 -14.03
C PRO A 196 30.17 6.59 -15.51
N SER A 197 31.37 6.12 -15.86
CA SER A 197 31.86 6.07 -17.25
C SER A 197 31.08 5.12 -18.18
N GLN A 198 30.33 4.16 -17.62
CA GLN A 198 29.51 3.20 -18.34
C GLN A 198 28.05 3.64 -18.49
N ARG A 199 27.62 4.72 -17.80
CA ARG A 199 26.27 5.26 -17.85
C ARG A 199 26.10 6.16 -19.09
N GLN A 200 26.13 5.56 -20.28
CA GLN A 200 25.96 6.28 -21.55
C GLN A 200 24.59 5.98 -22.13
N GLY A 201 23.83 7.02 -22.53
CA GLY A 201 22.44 6.90 -23.03
C GLY A 201 22.31 5.87 -24.15
N LYS A 202 23.18 5.96 -25.17
CA LYS A 202 23.24 4.99 -26.29
C LYS A 202 23.48 3.53 -25.87
N TYR A 203 24.37 3.31 -24.91
CA TYR A 203 24.68 1.97 -24.44
C TYR A 203 23.49 1.38 -23.68
N LEU A 204 22.94 2.15 -22.74
CA LEU A 204 21.80 1.73 -21.94
C LEU A 204 20.53 1.55 -22.78
N HIS A 205 20.32 2.39 -23.79
CA HIS A 205 19.25 2.22 -24.76
C HIS A 205 19.34 0.86 -25.45
N ARG A 206 20.53 0.47 -25.94
CA ARG A 206 20.73 -0.85 -26.58
C ARG A 206 20.38 -2.02 -25.67
N LEU A 207 20.58 -1.89 -24.36
CA LEU A 207 20.24 -2.92 -23.38
C LEU A 207 18.73 -2.94 -23.12
N VAL A 208 18.14 -1.79 -22.78
CA VAL A 208 16.74 -1.67 -22.38
C VAL A 208 15.78 -1.91 -23.56
N SER A 209 16.15 -1.53 -24.78
CA SER A 209 15.33 -1.75 -25.99
C SER A 209 15.15 -3.23 -26.35
N GLN A 210 15.88 -4.15 -25.71
CA GLN A 210 15.65 -5.59 -25.84
C GLN A 210 14.44 -6.08 -25.05
N THR A 211 13.98 -5.26 -24.10
CA THR A 211 12.97 -5.64 -23.10
C THR A 211 11.73 -4.75 -23.17
N MET A 212 11.87 -3.49 -23.54
CA MET A 212 10.74 -2.53 -23.67
C MET A 212 10.98 -1.51 -24.78
N GLY A 213 9.91 -0.86 -25.26
CA GLY A 213 10.00 0.24 -26.21
C GLY A 213 10.34 1.56 -25.49
N VAL A 214 11.54 2.09 -25.70
CA VAL A 214 11.96 3.39 -25.18
C VAL A 214 12.83 4.10 -26.22
N SER A 215 12.69 5.42 -26.37
CA SER A 215 13.51 6.18 -27.30
C SER A 215 14.90 6.49 -26.73
N GLU A 216 15.89 6.65 -27.62
CA GLU A 216 17.26 7.01 -27.23
C GLU A 216 17.29 8.34 -26.48
N GLU A 217 16.50 9.33 -26.93
CA GLU A 217 16.40 10.63 -26.27
C GLU A 217 15.84 10.51 -24.85
N LYS A 218 14.80 9.68 -24.66
CA LYS A 218 14.23 9.41 -23.33
C LYS A 218 15.27 8.77 -22.42
N MET A 219 16.06 7.83 -22.94
CA MET A 219 17.14 7.20 -22.20
C MET A 219 18.24 8.20 -21.81
N GLU A 220 18.64 9.09 -22.72
CA GLU A 220 19.60 10.17 -22.46
C GLU A 220 19.12 11.07 -21.30
N ARG A 221 17.84 11.48 -21.33
CA ARG A 221 17.22 12.28 -20.26
C ARG A 221 17.19 11.52 -18.93
N TYR A 222 16.88 10.22 -18.94
CA TYR A 222 16.91 9.38 -17.75
C TYR A 222 18.31 9.34 -17.13
N VAL A 223 19.35 9.09 -17.94
CA VAL A 223 20.75 9.05 -17.49
C VAL A 223 21.19 10.40 -16.91
N ASN A 224 20.89 11.50 -17.60
CA ASN A 224 21.23 12.84 -17.12
C ASN A 224 20.59 13.13 -15.76
N ARG A 225 19.31 12.79 -15.60
CA ARG A 225 18.58 12.92 -14.33
C ARG A 225 19.23 12.10 -13.21
N ILE A 226 19.62 10.86 -13.47
CA ILE A 226 20.30 10.00 -12.48
C ILE A 226 21.65 10.58 -12.09
N ASN A 227 22.44 11.04 -13.06
CA ASN A 227 23.74 11.66 -12.80
C ASN A 227 23.60 12.94 -11.98
N GLU A 228 22.59 13.77 -12.25
CA GLU A 228 22.32 14.99 -11.47
C GLU A 228 21.92 14.67 -10.02
N ILE A 229 21.00 13.72 -9.81
CA ILE A 229 20.51 13.35 -8.48
C ILE A 229 21.62 12.73 -7.62
N TYR A 230 22.45 11.88 -8.23
CA TYR A 230 23.44 11.08 -7.50
C TYR A 230 24.90 11.52 -7.67
N ALA A 231 25.16 12.68 -8.29
CA ALA A 231 26.52 13.24 -8.44
C ALA A 231 27.27 13.27 -7.10
N ASN A 232 26.58 13.64 -6.01
CA ASN A 232 27.17 13.72 -4.67
C ASN A 232 27.34 12.35 -3.98
N PHE A 233 26.72 11.30 -4.51
CA PHE A 233 26.73 9.95 -3.94
C PHE A 233 27.80 9.05 -4.54
N ASP A 234 28.19 9.25 -5.80
CA ASP A 234 29.10 8.33 -6.51
C ASP A 234 30.45 8.15 -5.76
N HIS A 235 30.95 9.18 -5.08
CA HIS A 235 32.20 9.07 -4.29
C HIS A 235 32.09 8.13 -3.08
N TYR A 236 30.88 7.86 -2.60
CA TYR A 236 30.64 6.99 -1.44
C TYR A 236 30.35 5.54 -1.84
N VAL A 237 30.27 5.23 -3.14
CA VAL A 237 29.83 3.94 -3.68
C VAL A 237 30.98 3.17 -4.31
N LYS A 238 31.01 1.85 -4.09
CA LYS A 238 31.93 0.92 -4.76
C LYS A 238 31.34 0.37 -6.06
N HIS A 239 31.38 1.18 -7.11
CA HIS A 239 30.82 0.82 -8.42
C HIS A 239 31.46 -0.42 -9.07
N GLY A 240 30.64 -1.21 -9.75
CA GLY A 240 31.05 -2.34 -10.58
C GLY A 240 31.76 -3.45 -9.83
N ARG A 241 31.63 -3.48 -8.49
CA ARG A 241 32.24 -4.53 -7.68
C ARG A 241 31.48 -5.83 -7.88
N GLU A 242 32.20 -6.89 -8.19
CA GLU A 242 31.65 -8.24 -8.22
C GLU A 242 31.21 -8.64 -6.81
N ILE A 243 29.90 -8.74 -6.64
CA ILE A 243 29.24 -9.31 -5.47
C ILE A 243 28.24 -10.36 -5.96
N GLY A 244 27.98 -11.38 -5.14
CA GLY A 244 26.95 -12.36 -5.46
C GLY A 244 25.56 -11.70 -5.54
N PRO A 245 24.55 -12.38 -6.13
CA PRO A 245 23.24 -11.79 -6.31
C PRO A 245 22.60 -11.41 -4.97
N ILE A 246 21.90 -10.27 -4.98
CA ILE A 246 21.09 -9.79 -3.87
C ILE A 246 19.66 -9.58 -4.37
N THR A 247 18.74 -10.32 -3.77
CA THR A 247 17.31 -10.26 -4.03
C THR A 247 16.67 -9.13 -3.23
N ILE A 248 15.94 -8.26 -3.91
CA ILE A 248 15.20 -7.14 -3.37
C ILE A 248 13.73 -7.44 -3.52
N MET A 249 13.04 -7.61 -2.39
CA MET A 249 11.61 -7.87 -2.34
C MET A 249 10.85 -6.58 -2.06
N PHE A 250 9.90 -6.20 -2.89
CA PHE A 250 9.11 -4.98 -2.70
C PHE A 250 7.78 -5.02 -3.47
N ASN A 251 6.93 -4.04 -3.20
CA ASN A 251 5.69 -3.80 -3.95
C ASN A 251 6.02 -2.88 -5.15
N CYS A 252 5.75 -3.33 -6.38
CA CYS A 252 6.24 -2.68 -7.60
C CYS A 252 5.18 -1.81 -8.27
N LYS A 253 5.41 -0.50 -8.31
CA LYS A 253 4.57 0.44 -9.05
C LYS A 253 5.24 0.81 -10.37
N LEU A 254 4.79 0.20 -11.46
CA LEU A 254 5.19 0.49 -12.85
C LEU A 254 4.35 1.66 -13.40
N THR A 255 4.46 2.82 -12.77
CA THR A 255 3.71 4.04 -13.15
C THR A 255 4.62 5.21 -13.53
N LEU A 256 5.93 5.03 -13.37
CA LEU A 256 6.96 6.01 -13.73
C LEU A 256 8.02 5.34 -14.59
N ASP A 257 8.54 6.06 -15.57
CA ASP A 257 9.57 5.61 -16.53
C ASP A 257 10.83 5.03 -15.86
N ASP A 258 11.27 5.62 -14.75
CA ASP A 258 12.42 5.16 -13.96
C ASP A 258 12.35 3.67 -13.56
N VAL A 259 11.15 3.16 -13.23
CA VAL A 259 10.98 1.81 -12.66
C VAL A 259 11.19 0.71 -13.70
N PRO A 260 10.44 0.63 -14.81
CA PRO A 260 10.65 -0.40 -15.81
C PRO A 260 12.06 -0.32 -16.40
N ILE A 261 12.60 0.88 -16.67
CA ILE A 261 13.98 1.06 -17.15
C ILE A 261 14.99 0.43 -16.17
N GLY A 262 14.86 0.74 -14.88
CA GLY A 262 15.72 0.18 -13.84
C GLY A 262 15.64 -1.34 -13.74
N LEU A 263 14.43 -1.91 -13.78
CA LEU A 263 14.21 -3.36 -13.72
C LEU A 263 14.75 -4.08 -14.97
N ALA A 264 14.69 -3.47 -16.16
CA ALA A 264 15.30 -4.04 -17.37
C ALA A 264 16.84 -4.11 -17.28
N LEU A 265 17.46 -3.22 -16.50
CA LEU A 265 18.91 -3.23 -16.28
C LEU A 265 19.36 -4.24 -15.21
N GLN A 266 18.46 -5.02 -14.62
CA GLN A 266 18.81 -5.94 -13.53
C GLN A 266 19.84 -7.01 -13.95
N SER A 267 19.83 -7.45 -15.22
CA SER A 267 20.80 -8.43 -15.75
C SER A 267 22.23 -7.91 -15.71
N GLU A 268 22.39 -6.58 -15.79
CA GLU A 268 23.68 -5.88 -15.81
C GLU A 268 24.18 -5.55 -14.39
N SER A 269 23.54 -6.08 -13.35
CA SER A 269 23.87 -5.79 -11.96
C SER A 269 23.71 -7.06 -11.10
N PRO A 270 24.17 -7.05 -9.83
CA PRO A 270 23.91 -8.15 -8.90
C PRO A 270 22.49 -8.13 -8.31
N PHE A 271 21.69 -7.09 -8.56
CA PHE A 271 20.38 -6.95 -7.93
C PHE A 271 19.32 -7.72 -8.71
N ARG A 272 18.52 -8.52 -8.00
CA ARG A 272 17.38 -9.28 -8.53
C ARG A 272 16.13 -8.81 -7.81
N TYR A 273 15.01 -8.79 -8.51
CA TYR A 273 13.78 -8.22 -7.96
C TYR A 273 12.69 -9.27 -7.86
N ILE A 274 12.05 -9.34 -6.70
CA ILE A 274 10.87 -10.16 -6.46
C ILE A 274 9.74 -9.25 -6.01
N CYS A 275 8.57 -9.39 -6.63
CA CYS A 275 7.42 -8.56 -6.34
C CYS A 275 6.18 -9.41 -6.11
N HIS A 276 5.47 -9.15 -5.02
CA HIS A 276 4.19 -9.79 -4.74
C HIS A 276 3.00 -9.00 -5.28
N ARG A 277 3.14 -7.68 -5.30
CA ARG A 277 2.10 -6.75 -5.73
C ARG A 277 2.66 -5.88 -6.85
N VAL A 278 1.94 -5.79 -7.95
CA VAL A 278 2.34 -5.02 -9.13
C VAL A 278 1.19 -4.09 -9.53
N TRP A 279 1.50 -2.81 -9.74
CA TRP A 279 0.58 -1.80 -10.30
C TRP A 279 1.15 -1.33 -11.62
N THR A 280 0.32 -1.17 -12.63
CA THR A 280 0.73 -0.72 -13.96
C THR A 280 -0.24 0.31 -14.50
N GLU A 281 0.30 1.39 -15.05
CA GLU A 281 -0.43 2.43 -15.77
C GLU A 281 0.33 2.75 -17.07
N PRO A 282 -0.33 3.26 -18.12
CA PRO A 282 0.35 3.75 -19.30
C PRO A 282 1.38 4.82 -18.97
N ILE A 283 2.62 4.64 -19.43
CA ILE A 283 3.71 5.60 -19.23
C ILE A 283 3.93 6.32 -20.56
N SER A 284 3.87 7.64 -20.55
CA SER A 284 4.15 8.43 -21.75
C SER A 284 5.59 8.20 -22.24
N ASP A 285 5.73 7.99 -23.54
CA ASP A 285 7.01 7.75 -24.24
C ASP A 285 7.76 6.48 -23.82
N VAL A 286 7.13 5.58 -23.06
CA VAL A 286 7.68 4.26 -22.71
C VAL A 286 6.60 3.21 -22.95
N ASP A 287 6.83 2.37 -23.96
CA ASP A 287 5.99 1.21 -24.21
C ASP A 287 6.52 0.04 -23.38
N VAL A 288 5.80 -0.32 -22.33
CA VAL A 288 6.08 -1.50 -21.50
C VAL A 288 5.03 -2.54 -21.85
N PRO A 289 5.33 -3.49 -22.75
CA PRO A 289 4.44 -4.61 -22.99
C PRO A 289 4.13 -5.32 -21.68
N LEU A 290 2.86 -5.67 -21.44
CA LEU A 290 2.48 -6.38 -20.21
C LEU A 290 3.18 -7.75 -20.13
N THR A 291 3.55 -8.34 -21.26
CA THR A 291 4.40 -9.54 -21.32
C THR A 291 5.76 -9.34 -20.67
N THR A 292 6.33 -8.14 -20.76
CA THR A 292 7.61 -7.80 -20.16
C THR A 292 7.57 -7.99 -18.65
N ILE A 293 6.42 -7.77 -17.98
CA ILE A 293 6.29 -8.01 -16.52
C ILE A 293 6.73 -9.42 -16.16
N THR A 294 6.37 -10.41 -16.98
CA THR A 294 6.74 -11.82 -16.76
C THR A 294 8.17 -12.16 -17.19
N GLU A 295 8.85 -11.25 -17.89
CA GLU A 295 10.26 -11.37 -18.28
C GLU A 295 11.18 -10.72 -17.23
N ILE A 296 10.77 -9.58 -16.66
CA ILE A 296 11.56 -8.83 -15.66
C ILE A 296 11.24 -9.19 -14.21
N LEU A 297 10.07 -9.78 -13.93
CA LEU A 297 9.67 -10.22 -12.60
C LEU A 297 9.29 -11.69 -12.63
N ASP A 298 9.58 -12.41 -11.55
CA ASP A 298 9.19 -13.81 -11.42
C ASP A 298 7.66 -13.94 -11.29
N PRO A 299 6.96 -14.52 -12.29
CA PRO A 299 5.52 -14.67 -12.26
C PRO A 299 5.00 -15.53 -11.11
N MET A 300 5.83 -16.43 -10.57
CA MET A 300 5.44 -17.31 -9.46
C MET A 300 5.23 -16.53 -8.15
N ASN A 301 5.86 -15.36 -8.03
CA ASN A 301 5.80 -14.55 -6.83
C ASN A 301 4.69 -13.49 -6.86
N ILE A 302 4.13 -13.18 -8.04
CA ILE A 302 3.09 -12.17 -8.19
C ILE A 302 1.75 -12.74 -7.72
N THR A 303 1.23 -12.18 -6.63
CA THR A 303 -0.06 -12.56 -6.04
C THR A 303 -1.13 -11.49 -6.23
N HIS A 304 -0.75 -10.24 -6.49
CA HIS A 304 -1.67 -9.14 -6.74
C HIS A 304 -1.23 -8.36 -7.98
N LEU A 305 -2.15 -8.15 -8.91
CA LEU A 305 -1.92 -7.34 -10.12
C LEU A 305 -3.01 -6.28 -10.26
N GLN A 306 -2.60 -5.04 -10.42
CA GLN A 306 -3.46 -3.94 -10.85
C GLN A 306 -2.99 -3.39 -12.19
N VAL A 307 -3.93 -3.28 -13.14
CA VAL A 307 -3.72 -2.63 -14.44
C VAL A 307 -4.82 -1.58 -14.61
N GLU A 308 -4.43 -0.32 -14.75
CA GLU A 308 -5.35 0.79 -15.03
C GLU A 308 -4.98 1.41 -16.38
N ASP A 309 -5.74 1.08 -17.41
CA ASP A 309 -5.56 1.62 -18.76
C ASP A 309 -6.90 1.72 -19.51
N PRO A 310 -7.46 2.94 -19.66
CA PRO A 310 -8.75 3.17 -20.32
C PRO A 310 -8.79 2.77 -21.79
N ASP A 311 -7.64 2.76 -22.46
CA ASP A 311 -7.52 2.51 -23.88
C ASP A 311 -7.14 1.05 -24.19
N LEU A 312 -6.86 0.24 -23.16
CA LEU A 312 -6.39 -1.14 -23.33
C LEU A 312 -7.36 -2.02 -24.11
N CYS A 313 -8.66 -1.94 -23.80
CA CYS A 313 -9.69 -2.70 -24.51
C CYS A 313 -9.92 -2.24 -25.94
N SER A 314 -9.55 -1.01 -26.29
CA SER A 314 -9.70 -0.48 -27.65
C SER A 314 -8.70 -1.10 -28.62
N ASP A 315 -7.59 -1.64 -28.11
CA ASP A 315 -6.56 -2.33 -28.89
C ASP A 315 -6.59 -3.84 -28.59
N THR A 316 -7.08 -4.62 -29.55
CA THR A 316 -7.18 -6.07 -29.43
C THR A 316 -5.82 -6.76 -29.16
N SER A 317 -4.73 -6.23 -29.70
CA SER A 317 -3.39 -6.79 -29.46
C SER A 317 -2.96 -6.61 -28.01
N ARG A 318 -3.14 -5.39 -27.47
CA ARG A 318 -2.80 -5.08 -26.08
C ARG A 318 -3.71 -5.82 -25.11
N TRP A 319 -5.00 -5.92 -25.42
CA TRP A 319 -5.96 -6.71 -24.66
C TRP A 319 -5.58 -8.20 -24.59
N ASN A 320 -5.27 -8.83 -25.74
CA ASN A 320 -4.82 -10.22 -25.76
C ASN A 320 -3.53 -10.42 -24.95
N THR A 321 -2.61 -9.47 -25.06
CA THR A 321 -1.36 -9.47 -24.28
C THR A 321 -1.63 -9.44 -22.77
N LEU A 322 -2.61 -8.65 -22.32
CA LEU A 322 -3.05 -8.65 -20.91
C LEU A 322 -3.57 -10.04 -20.51
N LEU A 323 -4.50 -10.61 -21.29
CA LEU A 323 -5.10 -11.90 -20.96
C LEU A 323 -4.06 -13.03 -20.89
N GLU A 324 -3.13 -13.07 -21.85
CA GLU A 324 -1.99 -13.99 -21.83
C GLU A 324 -1.10 -13.79 -20.61
N THR A 325 -0.84 -12.53 -20.25
CA THR A 325 -0.03 -12.20 -19.06
C THR A 325 -0.71 -12.69 -17.79
N ILE A 326 -2.00 -12.42 -17.62
CA ILE A 326 -2.80 -12.90 -16.47
C ILE A 326 -2.76 -14.43 -16.40
N HIS A 327 -2.89 -15.13 -17.53
CA HIS A 327 -2.84 -16.59 -17.58
C HIS A 327 -1.48 -17.16 -17.11
N ARG A 328 -0.39 -16.40 -17.27
CA ARG A 328 0.96 -16.76 -16.80
C ARG A 328 1.21 -16.46 -15.33
N LEU A 329 0.22 -15.99 -14.56
CA LEU A 329 0.36 -15.69 -13.12
C LEU A 329 -0.38 -16.73 -12.27
N PRO A 330 0.21 -17.92 -12.03
CA PRO A 330 -0.48 -19.03 -11.36
C PRO A 330 -0.77 -18.76 -9.87
N SER A 331 -0.04 -17.84 -9.25
CA SER A 331 -0.17 -17.47 -7.84
C SER A 331 -1.14 -16.31 -7.60
N LEU A 332 -1.84 -15.83 -8.65
CA LEU A 332 -2.67 -14.64 -8.56
C LEU A 332 -3.87 -14.83 -7.62
N ARG A 333 -3.97 -13.96 -6.61
CA ARG A 333 -5.03 -13.90 -5.59
C ARG A 333 -5.90 -12.67 -5.71
N ALA A 334 -5.35 -11.57 -6.23
CA ALA A 334 -6.10 -10.35 -6.47
C ALA A 334 -5.83 -9.82 -7.88
N LEU A 335 -6.91 -9.49 -8.59
CA LEU A 335 -6.87 -8.87 -9.90
C LEU A 335 -7.70 -7.59 -9.86
N SER A 336 -7.05 -6.47 -10.18
CA SER A 336 -7.66 -5.14 -10.23
C SER A 336 -7.51 -4.58 -11.63
N LEU A 337 -8.61 -4.33 -12.32
CA LEU A 337 -8.65 -3.75 -13.66
C LEU A 337 -9.53 -2.49 -13.67
N PRO A 338 -9.26 -1.49 -12.81
CA PRO A 338 -10.09 -0.31 -12.77
C PRO A 338 -10.02 0.43 -14.11
N ASN A 339 -11.15 0.96 -14.55
CA ASN A 339 -11.28 1.76 -15.78
C ASN A 339 -10.55 1.14 -16.98
N THR A 340 -10.66 -0.18 -17.16
CA THR A 340 -9.90 -0.92 -18.18
C THR A 340 -10.81 -1.76 -19.07
N VAL A 341 -11.89 -2.33 -18.52
CA VAL A 341 -12.80 -3.23 -19.25
C VAL A 341 -14.03 -2.47 -19.74
N HIS A 342 -14.15 -2.28 -21.06
CA HIS A 342 -15.25 -1.48 -21.63
C HIS A 342 -15.96 -2.21 -22.78
N VAL A 343 -17.13 -2.80 -22.49
CA VAL A 343 -17.89 -3.61 -23.48
C VAL A 343 -18.46 -2.81 -24.64
N ASN A 344 -18.56 -1.48 -24.50
CA ASN A 344 -18.92 -0.60 -25.61
C ASN A 344 -17.78 -0.35 -26.60
N LEU A 345 -16.52 -0.63 -26.20
CA LEU A 345 -15.33 -0.53 -27.06
C LEU A 345 -14.94 -1.90 -27.59
N HIS A 346 -15.04 -2.94 -26.76
CA HIS A 346 -14.80 -4.33 -27.12
C HIS A 346 -15.89 -5.24 -26.55
N ALA A 347 -16.85 -5.62 -27.41
CA ALA A 347 -18.07 -6.31 -27.02
C ALA A 347 -17.84 -7.62 -26.24
N ASN A 348 -16.74 -8.32 -26.51
CA ASN A 348 -16.44 -9.61 -25.88
C ASN A 348 -15.49 -9.49 -24.68
N ALA A 349 -15.05 -8.29 -24.30
CA ALA A 349 -14.05 -8.12 -23.24
C ALA A 349 -14.45 -8.78 -21.91
N ALA A 350 -15.71 -8.63 -21.49
CA ALA A 350 -16.20 -9.27 -20.27
C ALA A 350 -16.15 -10.81 -20.34
N HIS A 351 -16.51 -11.38 -21.49
CA HIS A 351 -16.47 -12.83 -21.72
C HIS A 351 -15.04 -13.37 -21.75
N GLU A 352 -14.15 -12.72 -22.50
CA GLU A 352 -12.74 -13.13 -22.63
C GLU A 352 -11.99 -13.04 -21.30
N LEU A 353 -12.27 -11.99 -20.51
CA LEU A 353 -11.78 -11.90 -19.14
C LEU A 353 -12.31 -13.05 -18.28
N ALA A 354 -13.60 -13.39 -18.41
CA ALA A 354 -14.20 -14.52 -17.69
C ALA A 354 -13.49 -15.84 -17.98
N GLN A 355 -13.16 -16.11 -19.25
CA GLN A 355 -12.41 -17.31 -19.64
C GLN A 355 -11.01 -17.33 -19.06
N THR A 356 -10.35 -16.17 -19.00
CA THR A 356 -9.02 -16.04 -18.42
C THR A 356 -9.06 -16.29 -16.92
N VAL A 357 -9.98 -15.64 -16.20
CA VAL A 357 -10.14 -15.77 -14.75
C VAL A 357 -10.54 -17.18 -14.32
N LYS A 358 -11.27 -17.93 -15.17
CA LYS A 358 -11.58 -19.35 -14.94
C LYS A 358 -10.33 -20.20 -14.67
N SER A 359 -9.20 -19.84 -15.25
CA SER A 359 -7.93 -20.55 -15.11
C SER A 359 -7.14 -20.18 -13.84
N LEU A 360 -7.66 -19.27 -13.01
CA LEU A 360 -7.01 -18.77 -11.80
C LEU A 360 -7.65 -19.37 -10.54
N PRO A 361 -7.23 -20.57 -10.08
CA PRO A 361 -7.88 -21.25 -8.96
C PRO A 361 -7.71 -20.52 -7.63
N GLY A 362 -6.68 -19.68 -7.50
CA GLY A 362 -6.36 -18.92 -6.29
C GLY A 362 -7.00 -17.54 -6.21
N LEU A 363 -7.77 -17.09 -7.22
CA LEU A 363 -8.32 -15.74 -7.25
C LEU A 363 -9.40 -15.56 -6.17
N ARG A 364 -9.18 -14.58 -5.28
CA ARG A 364 -10.05 -14.23 -4.16
C ARG A 364 -10.66 -12.84 -4.31
N ARG A 365 -9.95 -11.92 -4.97
CA ARG A 365 -10.36 -10.51 -5.05
C ARG A 365 -10.39 -10.03 -6.50
N LEU A 366 -11.52 -9.48 -6.92
CA LEU A 366 -11.70 -8.90 -8.24
C LEU A 366 -12.22 -7.47 -8.13
N ASN A 367 -11.50 -6.51 -8.71
CA ASN A 367 -11.93 -5.13 -8.82
C ASN A 367 -12.07 -4.73 -10.29
N LEU A 368 -13.26 -4.27 -10.68
CA LEU A 368 -13.57 -3.75 -12.01
C LEU A 368 -14.13 -2.33 -11.92
N GLY A 369 -13.78 -1.57 -10.88
CA GLY A 369 -14.29 -0.22 -10.68
C GLY A 369 -14.12 0.67 -11.92
N SER A 370 -15.12 1.49 -12.24
CA SER A 370 -15.15 2.39 -13.42
C SER A 370 -15.04 1.70 -14.79
N CYS A 371 -15.22 0.38 -14.85
CA CYS A 371 -15.39 -0.33 -16.12
C CYS A 371 -16.76 -0.04 -16.76
N ASN A 372 -16.97 -0.37 -18.03
CA ASN A 372 -18.32 -0.42 -18.59
C ASN A 372 -18.72 -1.88 -18.78
N LEU A 373 -19.58 -2.39 -17.90
CA LEU A 373 -20.03 -3.79 -17.88
C LEU A 373 -21.52 -3.94 -18.20
N LYS A 374 -22.17 -2.86 -18.67
CA LYS A 374 -23.61 -2.83 -18.90
C LYS A 374 -24.06 -4.03 -19.76
N ASP A 375 -25.06 -4.75 -19.26
CA ASP A 375 -25.69 -5.93 -19.87
C ASP A 375 -24.72 -7.12 -20.11
N SER A 376 -23.55 -7.12 -19.48
CA SER A 376 -22.48 -8.10 -19.69
C SER A 376 -21.97 -8.75 -18.42
N LEU A 377 -22.43 -8.33 -17.23
CA LEU A 377 -21.94 -8.86 -15.96
C LEU A 377 -22.22 -10.36 -15.83
N GLY A 378 -23.37 -10.84 -16.31
CA GLY A 378 -23.72 -12.26 -16.30
C GLY A 378 -22.70 -13.15 -17.03
N GLN A 379 -22.11 -12.67 -18.13
CA GLN A 379 -21.09 -13.43 -18.88
C GLN A 379 -19.80 -13.57 -18.07
N LEU A 380 -19.44 -12.54 -17.31
CA LEU A 380 -18.29 -12.56 -16.42
C LEU A 380 -18.50 -13.54 -15.25
N LEU A 381 -19.65 -13.46 -14.59
CA LEU A 381 -19.96 -14.23 -13.39
C LEU A 381 -20.05 -15.75 -13.65
N GLN A 382 -20.48 -16.18 -14.83
CA GLN A 382 -20.60 -17.60 -15.20
C GLN A 382 -19.31 -18.41 -15.02
N ASN A 383 -18.15 -17.78 -15.24
CA ASN A 383 -16.84 -18.45 -15.13
C ASN A 383 -16.07 -18.10 -13.86
N LEU A 384 -16.60 -17.16 -13.05
CA LEU A 384 -16.02 -16.76 -11.77
C LEU A 384 -16.36 -17.81 -10.68
N ASN A 385 -15.71 -18.97 -10.77
CA ASN A 385 -16.03 -20.15 -9.95
C ASN A 385 -15.12 -20.34 -8.73
N GLY A 386 -14.09 -19.50 -8.57
CA GLY A 386 -13.11 -19.55 -7.48
C GLY A 386 -13.65 -19.12 -6.11
N GLU A 387 -12.77 -19.04 -5.11
CA GLU A 387 -13.07 -18.58 -3.74
C GLU A 387 -13.11 -17.04 -3.66
N VAL A 388 -13.85 -16.39 -4.57
CA VAL A 388 -13.95 -14.94 -4.62
C VAL A 388 -14.73 -14.44 -3.41
N ASN A 389 -14.05 -13.69 -2.54
CA ASN A 389 -14.61 -13.09 -1.34
C ASN A 389 -14.70 -11.56 -1.41
N TYR A 390 -14.07 -10.93 -2.41
CA TYR A 390 -14.14 -9.50 -2.67
C TYR A 390 -14.53 -9.25 -4.13
N LEU A 391 -15.56 -8.43 -4.34
CA LEU A 391 -15.98 -7.98 -5.66
C LEU A 391 -16.31 -6.48 -5.63
N SER A 392 -15.59 -5.71 -6.43
CA SER A 392 -15.88 -4.29 -6.64
C SER A 392 -16.36 -4.05 -8.07
N LEU A 393 -17.58 -3.55 -8.17
CA LEU A 393 -18.29 -3.16 -9.40
C LEU A 393 -18.71 -1.69 -9.32
N SER A 394 -17.93 -0.87 -8.63
CA SER A 394 -18.26 0.55 -8.49
C SER A 394 -18.22 1.24 -9.85
N ASP A 395 -19.17 2.13 -10.15
CA ASP A 395 -19.17 2.94 -11.38
C ASP A 395 -19.14 2.08 -12.67
N CYS A 396 -19.78 0.92 -12.66
CA CYS A 396 -19.74 -0.05 -13.76
C CYS A 396 -20.84 0.11 -14.83
N ARG A 397 -21.68 1.14 -14.67
CA ARG A 397 -22.88 1.40 -15.49
C ARG A 397 -23.85 0.21 -15.53
N LEU A 398 -23.98 -0.49 -14.41
CA LEU A 398 -24.78 -1.71 -14.31
C LEU A 398 -26.25 -1.47 -14.70
N SER A 399 -26.80 -2.40 -15.48
CA SER A 399 -28.23 -2.46 -15.79
C SER A 399 -28.98 -3.31 -14.76
N LYS A 400 -30.31 -3.34 -14.86
CA LYS A 400 -31.13 -4.19 -13.99
C LYS A 400 -30.79 -5.67 -14.18
N GLY A 401 -30.59 -6.09 -15.43
CA GLY A 401 -30.22 -7.47 -15.77
C GLY A 401 -28.87 -7.86 -15.19
N ASP A 402 -27.93 -6.92 -15.06
CA ASP A 402 -26.64 -7.18 -14.41
C ASP A 402 -26.81 -7.47 -12.90
N VAL A 403 -27.64 -6.68 -12.22
CA VAL A 403 -27.92 -6.89 -10.78
C VAL A 403 -28.72 -8.19 -10.55
N GLU A 404 -29.66 -8.51 -11.45
CA GLU A 404 -30.37 -9.79 -11.44
C GLU A 404 -29.41 -10.98 -11.66
N ALA A 405 -28.47 -10.86 -12.60
CA ALA A 405 -27.43 -11.88 -12.81
C ALA A 405 -26.51 -12.04 -11.59
N LEU A 406 -26.18 -10.95 -10.88
CA LEU A 406 -25.44 -11.01 -9.62
C LEU A 406 -26.25 -11.72 -8.54
N LEU A 407 -27.57 -11.49 -8.47
CA LEU A 407 -28.45 -12.17 -7.55
C LEU A 407 -28.51 -13.68 -7.84
N GLU A 408 -28.47 -14.08 -9.11
CA GLU A 408 -28.45 -15.49 -9.54
C GLU A 408 -27.08 -16.17 -9.35
N TRP A 409 -26.02 -15.39 -9.11
CA TRP A 409 -24.67 -15.92 -9.00
C TRP A 409 -24.52 -16.85 -7.78
N PRO A 410 -24.17 -18.14 -7.98
CA PRO A 410 -24.17 -19.13 -6.90
C PRO A 410 -23.19 -18.83 -5.76
N LYS A 411 -22.16 -18.03 -6.02
CA LYS A 411 -21.10 -17.69 -5.05
C LYS A 411 -21.42 -16.44 -4.24
N LEU A 412 -22.51 -15.74 -4.53
CA LEU A 412 -22.87 -14.51 -3.83
C LEU A 412 -22.91 -14.69 -2.30
N SER A 413 -23.45 -15.80 -1.80
CA SER A 413 -23.55 -16.11 -0.36
C SER A 413 -22.21 -16.40 0.34
N GLN A 414 -21.10 -16.43 -0.40
CA GLN A 414 -19.75 -16.59 0.13
C GLN A 414 -18.98 -15.27 0.15
N LEU A 415 -19.54 -14.23 -0.48
CA LEU A 415 -18.89 -12.94 -0.66
C LEU A 415 -18.83 -12.19 0.67
N GLN A 416 -17.64 -11.67 1.00
CA GLN A 416 -17.38 -10.91 2.22
C GLN A 416 -17.39 -9.40 1.96
N GLU A 417 -17.00 -8.98 0.76
CA GLU A 417 -17.06 -7.57 0.36
C GLU A 417 -17.71 -7.39 -1.02
N LEU A 418 -18.74 -6.54 -1.06
CA LEU A 418 -19.39 -6.11 -2.29
C LEU A 418 -19.46 -4.59 -2.36
N ASN A 419 -18.93 -4.02 -3.44
CA ASN A 419 -19.04 -2.60 -3.72
C ASN A 419 -19.79 -2.34 -5.04
N LEU A 420 -20.99 -1.76 -4.94
CA LEU A 420 -21.86 -1.35 -6.05
C LEU A 420 -21.94 0.17 -6.19
N SER A 421 -21.09 0.93 -5.49
CA SER A 421 -21.15 2.39 -5.45
C SER A 421 -21.13 3.02 -6.84
N ARG A 422 -21.72 4.21 -6.99
CA ARG A 422 -21.71 5.01 -8.23
C ARG A 422 -22.38 4.35 -9.43
N ASN A 423 -23.25 3.36 -9.21
CA ASN A 423 -24.16 2.86 -10.23
C ASN A 423 -25.53 3.53 -10.10
N ASN A 424 -26.29 3.67 -11.19
CA ASN A 424 -27.65 4.20 -11.09
C ASN A 424 -28.63 3.09 -10.63
N LEU A 425 -28.76 2.91 -9.31
CA LEU A 425 -29.55 1.83 -8.70
C LEU A 425 -30.93 2.28 -8.22
N GLN A 426 -31.36 3.52 -8.50
CA GLN A 426 -32.60 4.11 -7.99
C GLN A 426 -33.85 3.24 -8.21
N ASN A 427 -33.89 2.48 -9.31
CA ASN A 427 -35.01 1.63 -9.71
C ASN A 427 -34.75 0.14 -9.45
N MET A 428 -33.72 -0.19 -8.66
CA MET A 428 -33.23 -1.55 -8.41
C MET A 428 -33.14 -1.86 -6.91
N VAL A 429 -33.89 -1.14 -6.08
CA VAL A 429 -33.87 -1.28 -4.62
C VAL A 429 -34.27 -2.71 -4.18
N PRO A 430 -35.33 -3.34 -4.74
CA PRO A 430 -35.68 -4.72 -4.39
C PRO A 430 -34.55 -5.72 -4.68
N GLU A 431 -33.85 -5.55 -5.80
CA GLU A 431 -32.74 -6.41 -6.20
C GLU A 431 -31.55 -6.23 -5.25
N VAL A 432 -31.22 -4.99 -4.88
CA VAL A 432 -30.15 -4.69 -3.90
C VAL A 432 -30.48 -5.27 -2.51
N VAL A 433 -31.73 -5.13 -2.05
CA VAL A 433 -32.22 -5.77 -0.82
C VAL A 433 -32.12 -7.30 -0.91
N GLY A 434 -32.42 -7.87 -2.09
CA GLY A 434 -32.24 -9.29 -2.37
C GLY A 434 -30.78 -9.74 -2.28
N LEU A 435 -29.84 -8.94 -2.80
CA LEU A 435 -28.41 -9.23 -2.71
C LEU A 435 -27.96 -9.29 -1.24
N ILE A 436 -28.33 -8.29 -0.44
CA ILE A 436 -28.00 -8.24 0.99
C ILE A 436 -28.58 -9.48 1.70
N GLY A 437 -29.83 -9.82 1.42
CA GLY A 437 -30.46 -11.02 1.98
C GLY A 437 -29.71 -12.32 1.66
N LYS A 438 -29.19 -12.47 0.43
CA LYS A 438 -28.39 -13.66 0.06
C LYS A 438 -27.01 -13.69 0.70
N MET A 439 -26.45 -12.53 1.06
CA MET A 439 -25.13 -12.43 1.69
C MET A 439 -25.18 -12.24 3.21
N ALA A 440 -26.36 -12.29 3.84
CA ALA A 440 -26.53 -11.94 5.25
C ALA A 440 -25.62 -12.74 6.22
N ASP A 441 -25.26 -13.96 5.85
CA ASP A 441 -24.38 -14.84 6.63
C ASP A 441 -22.88 -14.65 6.34
N SER A 442 -22.48 -13.86 5.35
CA SER A 442 -21.09 -13.75 4.90
C SER A 442 -20.55 -12.31 4.78
N VAL A 443 -21.42 -11.34 4.46
CA VAL A 443 -20.99 -9.97 4.14
C VAL A 443 -20.42 -9.27 5.37
N VAL A 444 -19.24 -8.68 5.19
CA VAL A 444 -18.52 -7.88 6.19
C VAL A 444 -18.45 -6.43 5.77
N CYS A 445 -18.31 -6.17 4.47
CA CYS A 445 -18.22 -4.84 3.90
C CYS A 445 -19.22 -4.71 2.75
N PHE A 446 -20.20 -3.82 2.87
CA PHE A 446 -21.16 -3.55 1.81
C PHE A 446 -21.20 -2.07 1.49
N SER A 447 -21.09 -1.72 0.21
CA SER A 447 -21.25 -0.34 -0.23
C SER A 447 -22.09 -0.19 -1.48
N SER A 448 -22.98 0.80 -1.45
CA SER A 448 -23.78 1.29 -2.56
C SER A 448 -23.85 2.82 -2.52
N SER A 449 -22.76 3.47 -2.11
CA SER A 449 -22.66 4.94 -2.04
C SER A 449 -22.84 5.57 -3.42
N PHE A 450 -23.42 6.77 -3.48
CA PHE A 450 -23.65 7.54 -4.71
C PHE A 450 -24.49 6.81 -5.76
N SER A 451 -25.42 5.94 -5.33
CA SER A 451 -26.21 5.11 -6.24
C SER A 451 -27.58 5.69 -6.63
N SER A 452 -27.74 7.01 -6.45
CA SER A 452 -28.98 7.75 -6.72
C SER A 452 -30.21 7.29 -5.92
N PHE A 453 -30.00 6.64 -4.77
CA PHE A 453 -31.11 6.26 -3.90
C PHE A 453 -31.81 7.48 -3.31
N THR A 454 -33.14 7.39 -3.19
CA THR A 454 -33.92 8.30 -2.35
C THR A 454 -33.68 7.97 -0.87
N PRO A 455 -33.95 8.89 0.07
CA PRO A 455 -33.80 8.62 1.50
C PRO A 455 -34.60 7.39 1.97
N VAL A 456 -35.81 7.19 1.43
CA VAL A 456 -36.64 6.00 1.69
C VAL A 456 -35.95 4.72 1.19
N ALA A 457 -35.37 4.74 -0.02
CA ALA A 457 -34.64 3.60 -0.56
C ALA A 457 -33.37 3.30 0.26
N ILE A 458 -32.65 4.31 0.73
CA ILE A 458 -31.51 4.14 1.64
C ILE A 458 -31.98 3.43 2.90
N GLN A 459 -33.06 3.91 3.53
CA GLN A 459 -33.60 3.28 4.73
C GLN A 459 -34.01 1.82 4.49
N GLN A 460 -34.61 1.47 3.34
CA GLN A 460 -34.92 0.08 3.00
C GLN A 460 -33.67 -0.81 2.91
N VAL A 461 -32.60 -0.30 2.29
CA VAL A 461 -31.32 -1.00 2.18
C VAL A 461 -30.69 -1.20 3.55
N VAL A 462 -30.60 -0.16 4.40
CA VAL A 462 -30.04 -0.25 5.75
C VAL A 462 -30.87 -1.17 6.63
N SER A 463 -32.19 -1.06 6.55
CA SER A 463 -33.11 -1.91 7.30
C SER A 463 -32.83 -3.39 7.02
N LYS A 464 -32.54 -3.76 5.76
CA LYS A 464 -32.17 -5.13 5.40
C LYS A 464 -30.81 -5.55 5.96
N CYS A 465 -29.85 -4.62 6.04
CA CYS A 465 -28.52 -4.89 6.62
C CYS A 465 -28.57 -5.31 8.10
N ARG A 466 -29.67 -5.08 8.82
CA ARG A 466 -29.88 -5.59 10.20
C ARG A 466 -29.84 -7.12 10.29
N GLU A 467 -30.12 -7.81 9.19
CA GLU A 467 -30.04 -9.27 9.11
C GLU A 467 -28.61 -9.79 8.94
N CYS A 468 -27.65 -8.91 8.60
CA CYS A 468 -26.28 -9.31 8.34
C CYS A 468 -25.51 -9.60 9.63
N LYS A 469 -25.01 -10.83 9.78
CA LYS A 469 -24.37 -11.31 11.02
C LYS A 469 -22.95 -10.81 11.23
N HIS A 470 -22.29 -10.36 10.16
CA HIS A 470 -20.87 -10.01 10.17
C HIS A 470 -20.58 -8.63 9.58
N LEU A 471 -21.60 -7.85 9.24
CA LEU A 471 -21.43 -6.55 8.60
C LEU A 471 -20.74 -5.57 9.56
N LYS A 472 -19.49 -5.21 9.23
CA LYS A 472 -18.65 -4.25 9.98
C LYS A 472 -18.59 -2.89 9.31
N ILE A 473 -18.63 -2.83 7.97
CA ILE A 473 -18.63 -1.55 7.23
C ILE A 473 -19.83 -1.46 6.31
N LEU A 474 -20.58 -0.36 6.43
CA LEU A 474 -21.69 -0.02 5.56
C LEU A 474 -21.46 1.34 4.91
N GLY A 475 -21.39 1.39 3.58
CA GLY A 475 -21.27 2.63 2.82
C GLY A 475 -22.52 2.93 1.98
N ILE A 476 -23.25 3.98 2.33
CA ILE A 476 -24.52 4.36 1.71
C ILE A 476 -24.65 5.88 1.52
N GLN A 477 -23.50 6.53 1.35
CA GLN A 477 -23.37 7.97 1.16
C GLN A 477 -24.22 8.46 -0.03
N SER A 478 -24.98 9.53 0.15
CA SER A 478 -25.73 10.20 -0.93
C SER A 478 -24.95 11.39 -1.49
N PHE A 479 -25.33 11.89 -2.67
CA PHE A 479 -24.70 13.10 -3.25
C PHE A 479 -24.98 14.38 -2.45
N VAL A 480 -26.12 14.39 -1.76
CA VAL A 480 -26.58 15.50 -0.92
C VAL A 480 -26.88 14.92 0.46
N PRO A 481 -26.59 15.63 1.55
CA PRO A 481 -26.94 15.15 2.89
C PRO A 481 -28.47 14.99 3.00
N PRO A 482 -28.97 13.87 3.57
CA PRO A 482 -30.39 13.69 3.84
C PRO A 482 -30.91 14.78 4.79
N ALA A 483 -32.22 15.05 4.75
CA ALA A 483 -32.82 15.91 5.76
C ALA A 483 -32.68 15.27 7.15
N VAL A 484 -32.60 16.10 8.20
CA VAL A 484 -32.35 15.61 9.57
C VAL A 484 -33.39 14.57 10.03
N ASP A 485 -34.65 14.71 9.63
CA ASP A 485 -35.69 13.75 10.02
C ASP A 485 -35.59 12.41 9.27
N GLU A 486 -35.14 12.41 8.02
CA GLU A 486 -34.87 11.19 7.25
C GLU A 486 -33.62 10.46 7.79
N LEU A 487 -32.60 11.25 8.15
CA LEU A 487 -31.36 10.76 8.74
C LEU A 487 -31.61 9.98 10.03
N LYS A 488 -32.52 10.43 10.90
CA LYS A 488 -32.84 9.72 12.15
C LYS A 488 -33.28 8.27 11.90
N GLY A 489 -34.14 8.05 10.91
CA GLY A 489 -34.59 6.71 10.55
C GLY A 489 -33.45 5.83 10.02
N ILE A 490 -32.55 6.41 9.23
CA ILE A 490 -31.36 5.72 8.72
C ILE A 490 -30.40 5.36 9.88
N LEU A 491 -30.15 6.28 10.81
CA LEU A 491 -29.25 6.06 11.94
C LEU A 491 -29.82 5.07 12.97
N ASP A 492 -31.13 5.08 13.20
CA ASP A 492 -31.80 4.06 14.01
C ASP A 492 -31.59 2.66 13.42
N ASP A 493 -31.77 2.53 12.11
CA ASP A 493 -31.55 1.26 11.41
C ASP A 493 -30.07 0.83 11.47
N CYS A 494 -29.13 1.76 11.30
CA CYS A 494 -27.69 1.50 11.46
C CYS A 494 -27.33 1.06 12.88
N ALA A 495 -27.90 1.70 13.90
CA ALA A 495 -27.60 1.39 15.29
C ALA A 495 -28.00 -0.06 15.66
N ASN A 496 -29.02 -0.58 14.99
CA ASN A 496 -29.52 -1.94 15.13
C ASN A 496 -28.72 -3.00 14.35
N ILE A 497 -27.64 -2.65 13.65
CA ILE A 497 -26.72 -3.61 13.01
C ILE A 497 -25.66 -4.02 14.05
N PRO A 498 -25.70 -5.25 14.61
CA PRO A 498 -24.95 -5.57 15.83
C PRO A 498 -23.43 -5.50 15.70
N THR A 499 -22.91 -5.83 14.51
CA THR A 499 -21.47 -5.90 14.24
C THR A 499 -20.90 -4.66 13.58
N LEU A 500 -21.74 -3.64 13.32
CA LEU A 500 -21.32 -2.46 12.59
C LEU A 500 -20.22 -1.72 13.35
N GLN A 501 -19.15 -1.36 12.66
CA GLN A 501 -18.01 -0.62 13.19
C GLN A 501 -17.92 0.74 12.53
N ARG A 502 -18.12 0.81 11.21
CA ARG A 502 -18.07 2.07 10.45
C ARG A 502 -19.26 2.24 9.52
N CYS A 503 -19.83 3.43 9.51
CA CYS A 503 -20.91 3.83 8.62
C CYS A 503 -20.49 5.03 7.78
N ILE A 504 -20.32 4.83 6.47
CA ILE A 504 -19.94 5.88 5.52
C ILE A 504 -21.23 6.49 4.95
N LEU A 505 -21.56 7.67 5.46
CA LEU A 505 -22.84 8.36 5.27
C LEU A 505 -22.66 9.80 4.81
N LEU A 506 -21.61 10.49 5.28
CA LEU A 506 -21.48 11.94 5.11
C LEU A 506 -20.95 12.24 3.71
N PRO A 507 -21.64 13.03 2.88
CA PRO A 507 -21.09 13.47 1.61
C PRO A 507 -19.84 14.33 1.79
N GLU A 508 -19.14 14.55 0.68
CA GLU A 508 -18.04 15.51 0.61
C GLU A 508 -18.52 16.94 0.96
N ALA A 509 -17.63 17.76 1.51
CA ALA A 509 -17.98 19.10 2.00
C ALA A 509 -18.69 19.94 0.93
N TYR A 510 -18.30 19.85 -0.34
CA TYR A 510 -18.90 20.64 -1.42
C TYR A 510 -20.42 20.42 -1.60
N ALA A 511 -20.97 19.31 -1.11
CA ALA A 511 -22.39 18.97 -1.17
C ALA A 511 -23.25 19.68 -0.12
N PHE A 512 -22.62 20.23 0.92
CA PHE A 512 -23.30 20.97 1.97
C PHE A 512 -23.62 22.40 1.51
N PRO A 513 -24.73 23.00 2.00
CA PRO A 513 -25.08 24.37 1.66
C PRO A 513 -23.99 25.34 2.17
N GLY A 514 -23.69 26.39 1.41
CA GLY A 514 -22.72 27.41 1.80
C GLY A 514 -22.11 28.13 0.61
N SER A 515 -21.79 29.41 0.75
CA SER A 515 -21.18 30.21 -0.32
C SER A 515 -19.66 30.04 -0.41
N GLN A 516 -19.02 29.65 0.69
CA GLN A 516 -17.58 29.45 0.80
C GLN A 516 -17.24 28.01 1.22
N ILE A 517 -16.04 27.55 0.86
CA ILE A 517 -15.60 26.18 1.18
C ILE A 517 -15.49 25.94 2.70
N SER A 518 -15.04 26.94 3.45
CA SER A 518 -14.94 26.90 4.92
C SER A 518 -16.31 26.65 5.56
N GLN A 519 -17.32 27.41 5.14
CA GLN A 519 -18.69 27.25 5.65
C GLN A 519 -19.25 25.85 5.34
N ARG A 520 -18.99 25.33 4.15
CA ARG A 520 -19.41 23.98 3.77
C ARG A 520 -18.72 22.90 4.60
N THR A 521 -17.43 23.07 4.87
CA THR A 521 -16.67 22.19 5.77
C THR A 521 -17.24 22.22 7.19
N THR A 522 -17.50 23.40 7.75
CA THR A 522 -18.14 23.54 9.07
C THR A 522 -19.51 22.87 9.11
N ASN A 523 -20.35 23.08 8.09
CA ASN A 523 -21.66 22.44 8.01
C ASN A 523 -21.56 20.91 7.92
N ARG A 524 -20.55 20.38 7.22
CA ARG A 524 -20.26 18.95 7.19
C ARG A 524 -19.85 18.43 8.57
N GLU A 525 -18.96 19.13 9.27
CA GLU A 525 -18.50 18.77 10.61
C GLU A 525 -19.66 18.77 11.62
N GLU A 526 -20.50 19.80 11.62
CA GLU A 526 -21.69 19.89 12.46
C GLU A 526 -22.68 18.74 12.18
N PHE A 527 -22.91 18.41 10.91
CA PHE A 527 -23.76 17.29 10.51
C PHE A 527 -23.15 15.94 10.94
N GLY A 528 -21.84 15.75 10.79
CA GLY A 528 -21.13 14.57 11.27
C GLY A 528 -21.21 14.41 12.80
N GLN A 529 -21.08 15.52 13.53
CA GLN A 529 -21.25 15.54 14.99
C GLN A 529 -22.67 15.15 15.38
N LEU A 530 -23.69 15.66 14.68
CA LEU A 530 -25.09 15.29 14.89
C LEU A 530 -25.32 13.78 14.69
N CYS A 531 -24.76 13.19 13.63
CA CYS A 531 -24.83 11.74 13.41
C CYS A 531 -24.21 10.96 14.57
N THR A 532 -23.01 11.37 14.98
CA THR A 532 -22.24 10.73 16.07
C THR A 532 -22.98 10.82 17.39
N ASP A 533 -23.55 11.99 17.72
CA ASP A 533 -24.32 12.19 18.95
C ASP A 533 -25.61 11.38 18.94
N THR A 534 -26.28 11.27 17.78
CA THR A 534 -27.48 10.43 17.62
C THR A 534 -27.16 8.96 17.85
N LEU A 535 -26.10 8.41 17.24
CA LEU A 535 -25.68 7.03 17.48
C LEU A 535 -25.27 6.80 18.94
N ARG A 536 -24.59 7.77 19.57
CA ARG A 536 -24.27 7.69 21.01
C ARG A 536 -25.53 7.63 21.87
N GLN A 537 -26.56 8.41 21.56
CA GLN A 537 -27.86 8.36 22.25
C GLN A 537 -28.58 7.02 22.06
N LEU A 538 -28.40 6.38 20.90
CA LEU A 538 -28.87 5.03 20.60
C LEU A 538 -27.97 3.91 21.19
N GLY A 539 -26.96 4.26 21.99
CA GLY A 539 -26.07 3.30 22.64
C GLY A 539 -24.94 2.76 21.76
N ARG A 540 -24.70 3.36 20.59
CA ARG A 540 -23.70 2.94 19.59
C ARG A 540 -22.57 3.94 19.44
N ALA A 541 -21.92 4.29 20.56
CA ALA A 541 -20.75 5.16 20.58
C ALA A 541 -19.51 4.52 19.93
N ASP A 542 -19.55 3.20 19.72
CA ASP A 542 -18.53 2.38 19.07
C ASP A 542 -18.53 2.47 17.54
N VAL A 543 -19.59 3.05 16.94
CA VAL A 543 -19.70 3.18 15.48
C VAL A 543 -19.10 4.50 15.03
N GLU A 544 -18.09 4.42 14.17
CA GLU A 544 -17.52 5.58 13.47
C GLU A 544 -18.40 6.01 12.30
N VAL A 545 -18.62 7.32 12.16
CA VAL A 545 -19.37 7.91 11.04
C VAL A 545 -18.43 8.72 10.17
N GLU A 546 -18.41 8.41 8.88
CA GLU A 546 -17.54 9.06 7.88
C GLU A 546 -18.31 9.71 6.73
#